data_AF-A0A1G8KFU2-F1
#
_entry.id   AF-A0A1G8KFU2-F1
#
_cell.length_a   1.000
_cell.length_b   1.000
_cell.length_c   1.000
_cell.angle_alpha   90.00
_cell.angle_beta   90.00
_cell.angle_gamma   90.00
#
_symmetry.space_group_name_H-M   'P 1'
#
loop_
_entity.id
_entity.type
_entity.pdbx_description
1 polymer ?
#
loop_
_entity_poly.entity_id
_entity_poly.type
_entity_poly.pdbx_seq_one_letter_code
_entity_poly.pdbx_strand_id
1 'polypeptide(L)'
;MKYLKLKSFPKVLYPIAIVSAIILSVNSCKKDRHEDSTVQISDPAIVRAKAWYENAFPANSKMGVQSIQDSADISQLIRPVWQNGSTYLRTGQQVLEIPIDPSVQYHAELKNMNSGKATEQFQSHSSFLLLKNGESYDAYVMTVIADPAYLKNDLSKLDRNRYNKRDSDFSGTVLYSTPKGKFISGWFYKNGRILKAMSTTSGPLSQKGSQAVQSLQTNKLQQDCTDWYQISEVNGEVVDVKYLGATCDWVDGGGDGGAPSGSTGSGSAGGSNPPSQPCPGTNATKLQVQSTGDRLILDKNVQQPPGDGDGTFPPPTYPPDPPASPCVVPPPPVLFTVRTDSLAKYFPCATKLIIDQLASIGVYTNLVSPFITSQRPDLVWQNANLDWAVSKPNSTELTYKLGQTQPQSSGIGQSATITLNTKMLQNSSRLLIAATIIHETMHAYINYGLSTAQDNASQGYTDFTNNNWLLSIDQWCTLDGLPANYSNHLVMLTNYFDQAVGALKTWDKSAHTDAEYASAMLYGLNTSDPSATATETATLQQAYNAIKTKYSLTDAQLNNFYNSSLNSNDKLPGNCN
;
A
#
# COMPACT_ATOMS: atom_id res chain seq x y z
N MET A 1 74.57 31.40 -6.27
CA MET A 1 73.58 30.89 -7.24
C MET A 1 74.30 30.25 -8.43
N LYS A 2 74.30 28.91 -8.52
CA LYS A 2 74.73 28.16 -9.70
C LYS A 2 73.58 27.24 -10.09
N TYR A 3 72.90 27.55 -11.19
CA TYR A 3 71.84 26.72 -11.74
C TYR A 3 72.45 25.48 -12.40
N LEU A 4 72.13 24.30 -11.89
CA LEU A 4 72.42 23.02 -12.53
C LEU A 4 71.50 22.85 -13.74
N LYS A 5 72.07 22.87 -14.95
CA LYS A 5 71.39 22.49 -16.18
C LYS A 5 71.05 21.00 -16.14
N LEU A 6 69.77 20.66 -16.00
CA LEU A 6 69.30 19.29 -16.28
C LEU A 6 69.51 19.00 -17.77
N LYS A 7 70.32 17.98 -18.07
CA LYS A 7 70.48 17.43 -19.41
C LYS A 7 69.15 16.85 -19.87
N SER A 8 68.79 17.12 -21.12
CA SER A 8 67.57 16.61 -21.76
C SER A 8 67.52 15.10 -21.66
N PHE A 9 66.47 14.59 -20.99
CA PHE A 9 66.13 13.17 -21.04
C PHE A 9 65.83 12.76 -22.49
N PRO A 10 66.24 11.56 -22.94
CA PRO A 10 65.96 11.09 -24.29
C PRO A 10 64.45 10.99 -24.51
N LYS A 11 63.93 11.64 -25.57
CA LYS A 11 62.50 11.68 -25.94
C LYS A 11 61.88 10.29 -26.23
N VAL A 12 62.68 9.22 -26.20
CA VAL A 12 62.28 7.84 -26.45
C VAL A 12 61.82 7.10 -25.18
N LEU A 13 62.17 7.57 -23.98
CA LEU A 13 61.76 6.92 -22.72
C LEU A 13 60.35 7.32 -22.25
N TYR A 14 59.83 8.46 -22.72
CA TYR A 14 58.51 8.96 -22.35
C TYR A 14 57.34 8.06 -22.83
N PRO A 15 57.30 7.58 -24.08
CA PRO A 15 56.22 6.68 -24.51
C PRO A 15 56.29 5.31 -23.83
N ILE A 16 57.47 4.81 -23.48
CA ILE A 16 57.63 3.51 -22.80
C ILE A 16 57.09 3.56 -21.36
N ALA A 17 57.34 4.66 -20.65
CA ALA A 17 56.78 4.86 -19.31
C ALA A 17 55.24 4.98 -19.33
N ILE A 18 54.67 5.64 -20.34
CA ILE A 18 53.21 5.79 -20.51
C ILE A 18 52.56 4.44 -20.85
N VAL A 19 53.14 3.67 -21.78
CA VAL A 19 52.63 2.33 -22.14
C VAL A 19 52.73 1.37 -20.96
N SER A 20 53.80 1.44 -20.16
CA SER A 20 53.94 0.63 -18.94
C SER A 20 52.92 1.00 -17.86
N ALA A 21 52.62 2.29 -17.69
CA ALA A 21 51.58 2.76 -16.77
C ALA A 21 50.16 2.35 -17.23
N ILE A 22 49.90 2.34 -18.54
CA ILE A 22 48.63 1.84 -19.12
C ILE A 22 48.51 0.32 -18.92
N ILE A 23 49.56 -0.46 -19.18
CA ILE A 23 49.54 -1.91 -18.96
C ILE A 23 49.34 -2.25 -17.47
N LEU A 24 49.97 -1.51 -16.56
CA LEU A 24 49.78 -1.68 -15.12
C LEU A 24 48.37 -1.29 -14.66
N SER A 25 47.76 -0.25 -15.23
CA SER A 25 46.37 0.13 -14.90
C SER A 25 45.33 -0.80 -15.51
N VAL A 26 45.56 -1.39 -16.69
CA VAL A 26 44.66 -2.42 -17.25
C VAL A 26 44.79 -3.75 -16.51
N ASN A 27 46.00 -4.14 -16.05
CA ASN A 27 46.16 -5.34 -15.22
C ASN A 27 45.72 -5.12 -13.77
N SER A 28 45.79 -3.90 -13.23
CA SER A 28 45.23 -3.57 -11.91
C SER A 28 43.69 -3.49 -11.90
N CYS A 29 43.05 -3.53 -13.09
CA CYS A 29 41.60 -3.63 -13.26
C CYS A 29 41.16 -5.04 -13.67
N LYS A 30 42.01 -6.06 -13.56
CA LYS A 30 41.49 -7.43 -13.39
C LYS A 30 41.04 -7.54 -11.95
N LYS A 31 39.72 -7.35 -11.77
CA LYS A 31 38.97 -7.72 -10.58
C LYS A 31 39.51 -9.05 -10.07
N ASP A 32 40.27 -9.01 -8.98
CA ASP A 32 40.60 -10.19 -8.21
C ASP A 32 39.27 -10.88 -7.94
N ARG A 33 39.08 -12.05 -8.55
CA ARG A 33 38.22 -13.05 -7.95
C ARG A 33 38.94 -13.38 -6.66
N HIS A 34 38.55 -12.71 -5.58
CA HIS A 34 38.74 -13.26 -4.26
C HIS A 34 38.08 -14.64 -4.32
N GLU A 35 38.91 -15.66 -4.52
CA GLU A 35 38.63 -16.97 -3.96
C GLU A 35 38.29 -16.69 -2.49
N ASP A 36 37.07 -17.07 -2.12
CA ASP A 36 36.65 -17.16 -0.72
C ASP A 36 37.79 -17.88 0.00
N SER A 37 38.56 -17.12 0.78
CA SER A 37 39.38 -17.71 1.81
C SER A 37 38.40 -18.43 2.70
N THR A 38 38.35 -19.76 2.62
CA THR A 38 37.43 -20.59 3.37
C THR A 38 37.73 -20.45 4.86
N VAL A 39 37.18 -19.42 5.48
CA VAL A 39 37.03 -19.33 6.92
C VAL A 39 36.14 -20.51 7.29
N GLN A 40 36.70 -21.45 8.06
CA GLN A 40 36.02 -22.68 8.43
C GLN A 40 35.00 -22.37 9.53
N ILE A 41 33.71 -22.53 9.23
CA ILE A 41 32.64 -22.44 10.24
C ILE A 41 32.78 -23.65 11.17
N SER A 42 33.10 -23.40 12.44
CA SER A 42 33.38 -24.46 13.42
C SER A 42 32.13 -24.98 14.17
N ASP A 43 31.05 -24.19 14.25
CA ASP A 43 29.81 -24.58 14.94
C ASP A 43 28.97 -25.53 14.05
N PRO A 44 28.78 -26.81 14.44
CA PRO A 44 28.00 -27.77 13.67
C PRO A 44 26.51 -27.41 13.52
N ALA A 45 25.96 -26.57 14.40
CA ALA A 45 24.60 -26.06 14.28
C ALA A 45 24.49 -25.04 13.13
N ILE A 46 25.45 -24.12 13.04
CA ILE A 46 25.52 -23.12 11.96
C ILE A 46 25.75 -23.82 10.61
N VAL A 47 26.61 -24.83 10.54
CA VAL A 47 26.83 -25.61 9.31
C VAL A 47 25.53 -26.27 8.81
N ARG A 48 24.76 -26.89 9.73
CA ARG A 48 23.48 -27.51 9.39
C ARG A 48 22.44 -26.49 8.97
N ALA A 49 22.36 -25.37 9.69
CA ALA A 49 21.41 -24.30 9.39
C ALA A 49 21.72 -23.63 8.03
N LYS A 50 23.00 -23.44 7.72
CA LYS A 50 23.47 -22.98 6.40
C LYS A 50 22.97 -23.88 5.29
N ALA A 51 23.23 -25.19 5.38
CA ALA A 51 22.82 -26.15 4.36
C ALA A 51 21.30 -26.18 4.17
N TRP A 52 20.54 -26.11 5.27
CA TRP A 52 19.08 -26.02 5.21
C TRP A 52 18.60 -24.72 4.54
N TYR A 53 19.18 -23.57 4.91
CA TYR A 53 18.78 -22.27 4.40
C TYR A 53 19.06 -22.14 2.90
N GLU A 54 20.26 -22.51 2.46
CA GLU A 54 20.66 -22.44 1.05
C GLU A 54 19.83 -23.38 0.15
N ASN A 55 19.32 -24.48 0.71
CA ASN A 55 18.38 -25.35 0.02
C ASN A 55 16.95 -24.78 -0.01
N ALA A 56 16.51 -24.15 1.07
CA ALA A 56 15.17 -23.54 1.16
C ALA A 56 15.05 -22.22 0.37
N PHE A 57 16.14 -21.47 0.27
CA PHE A 57 16.24 -20.14 -0.35
C PHE A 57 17.46 -20.09 -1.28
N PRO A 58 17.42 -20.78 -2.44
CA PRO A 58 18.55 -20.82 -3.37
C PRO A 58 18.80 -19.44 -3.98
N ALA A 59 20.07 -19.06 -4.12
CA ALA A 59 20.46 -17.79 -4.73
C ALA A 59 20.23 -17.83 -6.25
N ASN A 60 19.43 -16.90 -6.77
CA ASN A 60 19.20 -16.75 -8.20
C ASN A 60 20.18 -15.73 -8.81
N SER A 61 21.03 -16.19 -9.73
CA SER A 61 22.02 -15.36 -10.44
C SER A 61 21.43 -14.49 -11.56
N LYS A 62 20.11 -14.52 -11.75
CA LYS A 62 19.35 -13.74 -12.75
C LYS A 62 18.16 -13.08 -12.07
N MET A 63 18.42 -12.00 -11.33
CA MET A 63 17.35 -11.05 -11.01
C MET A 63 17.64 -9.74 -11.72
N GLY A 64 16.85 -9.46 -12.77
CA GLY A 64 16.45 -8.10 -13.03
C GLY A 64 15.48 -7.67 -11.94
N VAL A 65 15.43 -6.37 -11.67
CA VAL A 65 14.48 -5.69 -10.76
C VAL A 65 13.12 -6.41 -10.78
N GLN A 66 12.80 -7.15 -9.71
CA GLN A 66 11.52 -7.83 -9.60
C GLN A 66 10.41 -6.79 -9.34
N SER A 67 9.22 -7.06 -9.88
CA SER A 67 8.04 -6.20 -9.77
C SER A 67 7.61 -5.98 -8.32
N ILE A 68 7.34 -4.73 -7.95
CA ILE A 68 6.92 -4.22 -6.63
C ILE A 68 5.56 -4.79 -6.13
N GLN A 69 4.91 -5.68 -6.88
CA GLN A 69 3.62 -6.28 -6.49
C GLN A 69 3.74 -7.51 -5.57
N ASP A 70 4.91 -8.15 -5.50
CA ASP A 70 5.22 -9.18 -4.51
C ASP A 70 6.22 -8.61 -3.51
N SER A 71 6.09 -8.94 -2.22
CA SER A 71 7.08 -8.52 -1.21
C SER A 71 8.48 -8.93 -1.70
N ALA A 72 9.40 -7.96 -1.82
CA ALA A 72 10.71 -8.24 -2.37
C ALA A 72 11.35 -9.42 -1.64
N ASP A 73 11.89 -10.38 -2.38
CA ASP A 73 12.53 -11.56 -1.80
C ASP A 73 13.83 -11.12 -1.11
N ILE A 74 13.73 -10.81 0.19
CA ILE A 74 14.84 -10.33 1.02
C ILE A 74 16.02 -11.30 0.97
N SER A 75 15.78 -12.61 0.83
CA SER A 75 16.82 -13.64 0.69
C SER A 75 17.71 -13.45 -0.54
N GLN A 76 17.22 -12.69 -1.53
CA GLN A 76 17.94 -12.37 -2.75
C GLN A 76 18.57 -10.97 -2.71
N LEU A 77 18.10 -10.11 -1.78
CA LEU A 77 18.62 -8.75 -1.59
C LEU A 77 19.82 -8.71 -0.63
N ILE A 78 19.77 -9.50 0.45
CA ILE A 78 20.79 -9.53 1.51
C ILE A 78 21.34 -10.95 1.72
N ARG A 79 22.57 -11.04 2.22
CA ARG A 79 23.28 -12.32 2.38
C ARG A 79 23.68 -12.58 3.83
N PRO A 80 23.53 -13.79 4.36
CA PRO A 80 23.98 -14.13 5.71
C PRO A 80 25.51 -14.31 5.76
N VAL A 81 26.16 -13.74 6.78
CA VAL A 81 27.58 -13.99 7.11
C VAL A 81 27.65 -15.11 8.14
N TRP A 82 27.53 -16.35 7.66
CA TRP A 82 27.52 -17.55 8.49
C TRP A 82 28.70 -17.66 9.47
N GLN A 83 29.87 -17.15 9.09
CA GLN A 83 31.09 -17.11 9.91
C GLN A 83 30.86 -16.43 11.27
N ASN A 84 29.97 -15.43 11.29
CA ASN A 84 29.74 -14.55 12.44
C ASN A 84 28.43 -14.88 13.16
N GLY A 85 27.82 -16.04 12.84
CA GLY A 85 26.60 -16.50 13.47
C GLY A 85 26.77 -16.77 14.96
N SER A 86 25.72 -16.52 15.73
CA SER A 86 25.65 -16.82 17.16
C SER A 86 24.55 -17.84 17.43
N THR A 87 24.85 -18.87 18.23
CA THR A 87 23.88 -19.90 18.64
C THR A 87 23.58 -19.74 20.12
N TYR A 88 22.30 -19.72 20.51
CA TYR A 88 21.89 -19.66 21.91
C TYR A 88 20.51 -20.30 22.13
N LEU A 89 20.16 -20.53 23.40
CA LEU A 89 18.83 -20.98 23.80
C LEU A 89 17.99 -19.81 24.26
N ARG A 90 16.74 -19.76 23.81
CA ARG A 90 15.74 -18.81 24.28
C ARG A 90 14.42 -19.53 24.51
N THR A 91 13.87 -19.42 25.71
CA THR A 91 12.62 -20.11 26.12
C THR A 91 12.61 -21.61 25.75
N GLY A 92 13.77 -22.28 25.87
CA GLY A 92 13.95 -23.70 25.52
C GLY A 92 14.14 -23.99 24.02
N GLN A 93 14.02 -23.00 23.14
CA GLN A 93 14.25 -23.13 21.70
C GLN A 93 15.67 -22.72 21.33
N GLN A 94 16.32 -23.49 20.45
CA GLN A 94 17.61 -23.13 19.87
C GLN A 94 17.41 -22.07 18.79
N VAL A 95 18.12 -20.96 18.92
CA VAL A 95 18.08 -19.83 17.99
C VAL A 95 19.48 -19.63 17.43
N LEU A 96 19.56 -19.48 16.12
CA LEU A 96 20.75 -19.02 15.44
C LEU A 96 20.47 -17.63 14.89
N GLU A 97 21.31 -16.66 15.27
CA GLU A 97 21.24 -15.28 14.80
C GLU A 97 22.47 -15.00 13.94
N ILE A 98 22.25 -14.76 12.65
CA ILE A 98 23.30 -14.60 11.65
C ILE A 98 23.26 -13.16 11.13
N PRO A 99 24.36 -12.38 11.24
CA PRO A 99 24.39 -11.02 10.71
C PRO A 99 24.36 -11.03 9.18
N ILE A 100 23.89 -9.92 8.61
CA ILE A 100 23.93 -9.70 7.16
C ILE A 100 25.33 -9.28 6.70
N ASP A 101 25.62 -9.49 5.42
CA ASP A 101 26.86 -9.07 4.77
C ASP A 101 26.89 -7.54 4.67
N PRO A 102 27.79 -6.86 5.39
CA PRO A 102 27.85 -5.40 5.39
C PRO A 102 28.30 -4.80 4.05
N SER A 103 28.82 -5.61 3.12
CA SER A 103 29.10 -5.14 1.75
C SER A 103 27.82 -4.84 0.96
N VAL A 104 26.70 -5.43 1.37
CA VAL A 104 25.37 -5.05 0.93
C VAL A 104 24.89 -3.98 1.90
N GLN A 105 24.95 -2.71 1.50
CA GLN A 105 24.49 -1.58 2.33
C GLN A 105 22.97 -1.58 2.41
N TYR A 106 22.42 -2.57 3.12
CA TYR A 106 20.99 -2.74 3.31
C TYR A 106 20.52 -1.89 4.46
N HIS A 107 19.54 -1.04 4.16
CA HIS A 107 18.96 -0.12 5.09
C HIS A 107 17.45 -0.25 5.07
N ALA A 108 16.83 -0.13 6.24
CA ALA A 108 15.39 -0.02 6.39
C ALA A 108 15.04 1.22 7.20
N GLU A 109 13.99 1.91 6.78
CA GLU A 109 13.37 2.99 7.55
C GLU A 109 11.88 2.75 7.73
N LEU A 110 11.32 3.34 8.78
CA LEU A 110 9.89 3.31 9.05
C LEU A 110 9.31 4.69 8.74
N LYS A 111 8.32 4.72 7.85
CA LYS A 111 7.69 5.96 7.40
C LYS A 111 6.19 5.91 7.57
N ASN A 112 5.64 6.96 8.17
CA ASN A 112 4.23 7.26 8.04
C ASN A 112 4.05 8.14 6.80
N MET A 113 3.42 7.56 5.76
CA MET A 113 3.25 8.24 4.48
C MET A 113 2.26 9.42 4.54
N ASN A 114 1.34 9.42 5.52
CA ASN A 114 0.30 10.46 5.65
C ASN A 114 0.81 11.76 6.30
N SER A 115 1.79 11.68 7.19
CA SER A 115 2.33 12.83 7.95
C SER A 115 3.76 13.20 7.56
N GLY A 116 4.37 12.45 6.63
CA GLY A 116 5.77 12.58 6.28
C GLY A 116 6.75 12.24 7.40
N LYS A 117 6.26 11.84 8.60
CA LYS A 117 7.10 11.42 9.72
C LYS A 117 7.80 10.12 9.36
N ALA A 118 9.06 10.23 9.00
CA ALA A 118 10.00 9.12 8.97
C ALA A 118 10.73 9.03 10.32
N THR A 119 11.16 7.83 10.70
CA THR A 119 12.34 7.72 11.56
C THR A 119 13.51 8.29 10.76
N GLU A 120 14.04 9.45 11.14
CA GLU A 120 15.06 10.13 10.33
C GLU A 120 16.31 9.27 10.11
N GLN A 121 16.71 9.17 8.83
CA GLN A 121 17.87 8.46 8.28
C GLN A 121 17.93 6.96 8.62
N PHE A 122 18.49 6.21 7.70
CA PHE A 122 18.67 4.75 7.66
C PHE A 122 19.49 4.13 8.83
N GLN A 123 19.06 4.36 10.06
CA GLN A 123 19.71 3.92 11.30
C GLN A 123 19.17 2.55 11.70
N SER A 124 19.42 1.58 10.83
CA SER A 124 18.92 0.23 11.00
C SER A 124 20.01 -0.83 10.88
N HIS A 125 19.74 -1.98 11.48
CA HIS A 125 20.55 -3.19 11.36
C HIS A 125 19.59 -4.38 11.24
N SER A 126 19.89 -5.29 10.31
CA SER A 126 19.13 -6.54 10.15
C SER A 126 19.98 -7.78 10.41
N SER A 127 19.34 -8.83 10.93
CA SER A 127 19.93 -10.16 11.14
C SER A 127 18.95 -11.25 10.71
N PHE A 128 19.48 -12.38 10.26
CA PHE A 128 18.68 -13.59 10.04
C PHE A 128 18.50 -14.33 11.37
N LEU A 129 17.26 -14.72 11.66
CA LEU A 129 16.91 -15.57 12.79
C LEU A 129 16.45 -16.94 12.26
N LEU A 130 17.15 -17.99 12.67
CA LEU A 130 16.76 -19.38 12.40
C LEU A 130 16.40 -20.04 13.72
N LEU A 131 15.09 -20.20 13.93
CA LEU A 131 14.52 -20.80 15.13
C LEU A 131 14.33 -22.29 14.86
N LYS A 132 15.03 -23.14 15.62
CA LYS A 132 14.97 -24.58 15.40
C LYS A 132 13.58 -25.13 15.71
N ASN A 133 13.04 -25.91 14.79
CA ASN A 133 11.75 -26.57 14.89
C ASN A 133 11.87 -28.03 14.42
N GLY A 134 12.17 -28.93 15.38
CA GLY A 134 12.51 -30.32 15.09
C GLY A 134 13.79 -30.44 14.25
N GLU A 135 13.67 -31.04 13.06
CA GLU A 135 14.74 -31.19 12.07
C GLU A 135 14.84 -30.01 11.08
N SER A 136 13.90 -29.06 11.15
CA SER A 136 13.84 -27.88 10.27
C SER A 136 14.06 -26.58 11.07
N TYR A 137 13.98 -25.44 10.39
CA TYR A 137 14.03 -24.11 10.98
C TYR A 137 12.85 -23.26 10.52
N ASP A 138 12.36 -22.42 11.42
CA ASP A 138 11.56 -21.26 11.07
C ASP A 138 12.51 -20.08 10.85
N ALA A 139 12.49 -19.51 9.64
CA ALA A 139 13.43 -18.48 9.21
C ALA A 139 12.77 -17.11 9.16
N TYR A 140 13.46 -16.11 9.71
CA TYR A 140 13.04 -14.72 9.74
C TYR A 140 14.20 -13.77 9.46
N VAL A 141 13.87 -12.57 9.05
CA VAL A 141 14.74 -11.39 9.05
C VAL A 141 14.22 -10.47 10.13
N MET A 142 15.05 -10.21 11.13
CA MET A 142 14.79 -9.22 12.16
C MET A 142 15.47 -7.92 11.74
N THR A 143 14.73 -6.82 11.80
CA THR A 143 15.23 -5.48 11.47
C THR A 143 15.00 -4.56 12.65
N VAL A 144 16.09 -4.03 13.22
CA VAL A 144 16.06 -3.03 14.28
C VAL A 144 16.24 -1.66 13.65
N ILE A 145 15.32 -0.74 13.90
CA ILE A 145 15.35 0.66 13.45
C ILE A 145 15.39 1.52 14.70
N ALA A 146 16.49 2.24 14.94
CA ALA A 146 16.67 2.98 16.18
C ALA A 146 16.24 4.45 16.05
N ASP A 147 15.71 5.02 17.14
CA ASP A 147 15.46 6.46 17.21
C ASP A 147 16.80 7.23 17.26
N PRO A 148 16.96 8.33 16.51
CA PRO A 148 18.16 9.17 16.57
C PRO A 148 18.49 9.65 17.99
N ALA A 149 17.46 9.92 18.79
CA ALA A 149 17.60 10.36 20.19
C ALA A 149 18.23 9.28 21.09
N TYR A 150 18.02 8.00 20.78
CA TYR A 150 18.66 6.89 21.48
C TYR A 150 20.11 6.71 21.01
N LEU A 151 20.35 6.80 19.70
CA LEU A 151 21.69 6.63 19.14
C LEU A 151 22.64 7.74 19.57
N LYS A 152 22.20 9.00 19.64
CA LYS A 152 23.07 10.14 19.98
C LYS A 152 24.33 10.17 19.10
N ASN A 153 24.18 9.89 17.81
CA ASN A 153 25.24 9.74 16.80
C ASN A 153 26.21 8.56 17.01
N ASP A 154 25.88 7.61 17.88
CA ASP A 154 26.63 6.36 18.08
C ASP A 154 25.89 5.19 17.45
N LEU A 155 26.22 4.87 16.20
CA LEU A 155 25.60 3.76 15.45
C LEU A 155 25.97 2.38 16.01
N SER A 156 27.07 2.26 16.77
CA SER A 156 27.46 0.98 17.39
C SER A 156 26.43 0.47 18.40
N LYS A 157 25.55 1.35 18.88
CA LYS A 157 24.42 0.98 19.72
C LYS A 157 23.42 0.07 19.04
N LEU A 158 23.36 0.04 17.71
CA LEU A 158 22.52 -0.91 16.97
C LEU A 158 23.00 -2.35 17.21
N ASP A 159 24.30 -2.59 17.24
CA ASP A 159 24.89 -3.94 17.41
C ASP A 159 24.68 -4.53 18.81
N ARG A 160 24.33 -3.68 19.77
CA ARG A 160 24.00 -4.08 21.15
C ARG A 160 22.57 -4.63 21.29
N ASN A 161 21.73 -4.37 20.28
CA ASN A 161 20.34 -4.77 20.22
C ASN A 161 20.17 -5.98 19.29
N ARG A 162 20.22 -7.17 19.88
CA ARG A 162 20.08 -8.49 19.26
C ARG A 162 18.77 -9.15 19.69
N TYR A 163 18.33 -10.20 19.00
CA TYR A 163 17.07 -10.86 19.35
C TYR A 163 17.01 -11.32 20.82
N ASN A 164 18.13 -11.77 21.39
CA ASN A 164 18.25 -12.17 22.79
C ASN A 164 18.73 -11.08 23.76
N LYS A 165 18.90 -9.83 23.29
CA LYS A 165 19.41 -8.74 24.13
C LYS A 165 18.98 -7.39 23.59
N ARG A 166 18.29 -6.61 24.40
CA ARG A 166 17.91 -5.23 24.14
C ARG A 166 18.54 -4.32 25.19
N ASP A 167 19.01 -3.16 24.78
CA ASP A 167 19.47 -2.14 25.72
C ASP A 167 18.30 -1.60 26.57
N SER A 168 18.56 -1.34 27.85
CA SER A 168 17.52 -0.91 28.80
C SER A 168 16.92 0.46 28.48
N ASP A 169 17.61 1.28 27.69
CA ASP A 169 17.16 2.59 27.22
C ASP A 169 16.77 2.62 25.74
N PHE A 170 16.72 1.45 25.08
CA PHE A 170 16.41 1.35 23.65
C PHE A 170 15.10 2.07 23.30
N SER A 171 15.15 2.95 22.31
CA SER A 171 13.98 3.59 21.71
C SER A 171 14.08 3.43 20.20
N GLY A 172 12.98 3.02 19.57
CA GLY A 172 12.97 2.63 18.16
C GLY A 172 11.94 1.55 17.88
N THR A 173 12.10 0.85 16.77
CA THR A 173 11.19 -0.20 16.31
C THR A 173 11.97 -1.48 15.98
N VAL A 174 11.39 -2.64 16.28
CA VAL A 174 11.87 -3.93 15.75
C VAL A 174 10.79 -4.53 14.86
N LEU A 175 11.20 -5.02 13.69
CA LEU A 175 10.35 -5.64 12.69
C LEU A 175 10.81 -7.07 12.43
N TYR A 176 9.85 -7.95 12.13
CA TYR A 176 10.11 -9.32 11.72
C TYR A 176 9.44 -9.60 10.38
N SER A 177 10.20 -10.14 9.45
CA SER A 177 9.71 -10.61 8.15
C SER A 177 10.23 -12.02 7.85
N THR A 178 9.60 -12.74 6.93
CA THR A 178 10.19 -13.96 6.35
C THR A 178 11.32 -13.60 5.39
N PRO A 179 12.24 -14.53 5.05
CA PRO A 179 13.25 -14.31 4.01
C PRO A 179 12.65 -13.94 2.65
N LYS A 180 11.41 -14.37 2.35
CA LYS A 180 10.69 -13.96 1.13
C LYS A 180 9.98 -12.60 1.23
N GLY A 181 10.26 -11.83 2.26
CA GLY A 181 9.75 -10.47 2.41
C GLY A 181 8.38 -10.34 3.08
N LYS A 182 7.64 -11.42 3.36
CA LYS A 182 6.35 -11.32 4.07
C LYS A 182 6.54 -10.80 5.50
N PHE A 183 5.88 -9.70 5.86
CA PHE A 183 5.87 -9.14 7.22
C PHE A 183 5.13 -10.07 8.21
N ILE A 184 5.66 -10.18 9.44
CA ILE A 184 5.15 -11.04 10.51
C ILE A 184 4.65 -10.20 11.70
N SER A 185 5.49 -9.33 12.25
CA SER A 185 5.13 -8.48 13.39
C SER A 185 6.11 -7.32 13.57
N GLY A 186 5.68 -6.29 14.32
CA GLY A 186 6.51 -5.13 14.63
C GLY A 186 6.18 -4.54 16.00
N TRP A 187 7.18 -4.02 16.70
CA TRP A 187 7.07 -3.53 18.07
C TRP A 187 7.79 -2.21 18.25
N PHE A 188 7.11 -1.22 18.81
CA PHE A 188 7.65 0.11 19.12
C PHE A 188 8.13 0.17 20.55
N TYR A 189 9.30 0.78 20.75
CA TYR A 189 9.96 0.91 22.04
C TYR A 189 10.17 2.36 22.43
N LYS A 190 10.06 2.61 23.73
CA LYS A 190 10.58 3.80 24.37
C LYS A 190 11.24 3.45 25.68
N ASN A 191 12.48 3.86 25.85
CA ASN A 191 13.28 3.63 27.07
C ASN A 191 13.23 2.16 27.53
N GLY A 192 13.47 1.25 26.58
CA GLY A 192 13.55 -0.20 26.80
C GLY A 192 12.21 -0.92 26.99
N ARG A 193 11.09 -0.21 26.94
CA ARG A 193 9.73 -0.76 27.12
C ARG A 193 8.93 -0.72 25.85
N ILE A 194 8.10 -1.74 25.65
CA ILE A 194 7.16 -1.81 24.55
C ILE A 194 6.07 -0.76 24.77
N LEU A 195 5.93 0.16 23.81
CA LEU A 195 4.82 1.10 23.79
C LEU A 195 3.60 0.51 23.13
N LYS A 196 3.80 -0.09 21.95
CA LYS A 196 2.73 -0.60 21.09
C LYS A 196 3.25 -1.65 20.13
N ALA A 197 2.38 -2.58 19.76
CA ALA A 197 2.62 -3.51 18.68
C ALA A 197 1.92 -3.00 17.41
N MET A 198 2.48 -3.37 16.26
CA MET A 198 1.86 -3.10 14.97
C MET A 198 0.79 -4.16 14.70
N SER A 199 -0.44 -3.71 14.42
CA SER A 199 -1.53 -4.63 14.11
C SER A 199 -1.53 -4.94 12.61
N THR A 200 -1.48 -6.23 12.26
CA THR A 200 -1.65 -6.71 10.88
C THR A 200 -3.11 -6.81 10.46
N THR A 201 -4.05 -6.27 11.25
CA THR A 201 -5.44 -6.10 10.79
C THR A 201 -5.43 -5.27 9.52
N SER A 202 -5.79 -5.91 8.42
CA SER A 202 -5.99 -5.29 7.12
C SER A 202 -6.90 -4.07 7.25
N GLY A 203 -6.32 -2.88 7.11
CA GLY A 203 -7.03 -1.61 7.02
C GLY A 203 -6.79 -0.68 8.23
N PRO A 204 -6.51 0.61 8.00
CA PRO A 204 -6.46 1.60 9.07
C PRO A 204 -7.85 1.69 9.73
N LEU A 205 -7.94 1.54 11.05
CA LEU A 205 -9.18 1.78 11.77
C LEU A 205 -9.41 3.30 11.82
N SER A 206 -10.42 3.82 11.11
CA SER A 206 -10.91 5.18 11.34
C SER A 206 -12.44 5.22 11.44
N GLN A 207 -12.85 5.41 12.69
CA GLN A 207 -14.10 5.89 13.26
C GLN A 207 -15.25 6.29 12.31
N LYS A 208 -16.44 5.75 12.65
CA LYS A 208 -17.74 6.22 12.16
C LYS A 208 -18.40 7.18 13.15
N GLY A 209 -18.74 8.36 12.64
CA GLY A 209 -20.12 8.86 12.55
C GLY A 209 -21.03 8.55 13.73
N SER A 210 -21.31 9.57 14.52
CA SER A 210 -22.36 9.57 15.53
C SER A 210 -23.72 9.31 14.86
N GLN A 211 -24.32 8.15 15.11
CA GLN A 211 -25.79 8.05 15.08
C GLN A 211 -26.32 8.65 16.38
N ALA A 212 -27.34 9.51 16.27
CA ALA A 212 -28.05 10.03 17.43
C ALA A 212 -28.94 8.92 17.98
N VAL A 213 -28.50 8.29 19.08
CA VAL A 213 -29.40 7.60 20.00
C VAL A 213 -29.49 8.47 21.24
N GLN A 214 -30.69 8.87 21.62
CA GLN A 214 -30.96 9.64 22.83
C GLN A 214 -30.66 8.77 24.06
N SER A 215 -29.42 8.72 24.51
CA SER A 215 -29.06 8.23 25.86
C SER A 215 -27.72 8.80 26.29
N LEU A 216 -27.72 9.52 27.43
CA LEU A 216 -26.61 9.97 28.29
C LEU A 216 -25.22 10.13 27.63
N GLN A 217 -24.79 11.38 27.47
CA GLN A 217 -23.44 11.73 26.99
C GLN A 217 -22.36 11.28 27.97
N THR A 218 -21.64 10.21 27.64
CA THR A 218 -20.29 9.95 28.15
C THR A 218 -19.27 10.41 27.11
N ASN A 219 -18.18 11.05 27.54
CA ASN A 219 -17.11 11.58 26.70
C ASN A 219 -16.76 10.59 25.58
N LYS A 220 -16.87 11.03 24.32
CA LYS A 220 -16.51 10.21 23.16
C LYS A 220 -14.99 10.05 23.15
N LEU A 221 -14.51 8.84 23.42
CA LEU A 221 -13.12 8.45 23.20
C LEU A 221 -12.88 8.40 21.69
N GLN A 222 -11.97 9.23 21.18
CA GLN A 222 -11.55 9.24 19.79
C GLN A 222 -10.31 8.35 19.65
N GLN A 223 -10.30 7.44 18.68
CA GLN A 223 -9.17 6.57 18.34
C GLN A 223 -8.35 7.13 17.15
N ASP A 224 -7.14 7.60 17.39
CA ASP A 224 -6.25 8.12 16.36
C ASP A 224 -5.25 7.03 15.93
N CYS A 225 -5.29 6.65 14.65
CA CYS A 225 -4.42 5.61 14.09
C CYS A 225 -3.34 6.20 13.17
N THR A 226 -2.14 5.60 13.23
CA THR A 226 -0.97 5.95 12.43
C THR A 226 -0.56 4.73 11.60
N ASP A 227 -0.57 4.88 10.28
CA ASP A 227 -0.12 3.87 9.31
C ASP A 227 1.40 3.85 9.17
N TRP A 228 1.97 2.67 8.94
CA TRP A 228 3.42 2.48 8.87
C TRP A 228 3.83 1.69 7.64
N TYR A 229 4.86 2.20 6.97
CA TYR A 229 5.49 1.60 5.80
C TYR A 229 6.98 1.38 6.08
N GLN A 230 7.51 0.24 5.68
CA GLN A 230 8.94 -0.01 5.60
C GLN A 230 9.43 0.40 4.23
N ILE A 231 10.46 1.25 4.18
CA ILE A 231 11.21 1.52 2.95
C ILE A 231 12.57 0.84 3.12
N SER A 232 12.93 -0.01 2.16
CA SER A 232 14.21 -0.71 2.16
C SER A 232 15.09 -0.23 1.02
N GLU A 233 16.34 0.05 1.32
CA GLU A 233 17.37 0.44 0.37
C GLU A 233 18.51 -0.57 0.35
N VAL A 234 19.12 -0.75 -0.82
CA VAL A 234 20.38 -1.48 -1.00
C VAL A 234 21.33 -0.59 -1.78
N ASN A 235 22.48 -0.28 -1.20
CA ASN A 235 23.51 0.55 -1.86
C ASN A 235 23.01 1.93 -2.31
N GLY A 236 22.08 2.52 -1.55
CA GLY A 236 21.48 3.83 -1.83
C GLY A 236 20.35 3.84 -2.85
N GLU A 237 19.90 2.66 -3.31
CA GLU A 237 18.73 2.53 -4.17
C GLU A 237 17.57 1.89 -3.40
N VAL A 238 16.38 2.48 -3.50
CA VAL A 238 15.15 1.90 -2.94
C VAL A 238 14.79 0.62 -3.70
N VAL A 239 14.70 -0.50 -2.98
CA VAL A 239 14.44 -1.83 -3.53
C VAL A 239 13.11 -2.43 -3.08
N ASP A 240 12.51 -1.93 -1.99
CA ASP A 240 11.22 -2.41 -1.47
C ASP A 240 10.49 -1.30 -0.69
N VAL A 241 9.18 -1.18 -0.88
CA VAL A 241 8.30 -0.32 -0.06
C VAL A 241 7.10 -1.15 0.36
N LYS A 242 6.94 -1.36 1.67
CA LYS A 242 5.99 -2.33 2.22
C LYS A 242 5.09 -1.72 3.28
N TYR A 243 3.77 -1.84 3.11
CA TYR A 243 2.83 -1.54 4.18
C TYR A 243 2.94 -2.59 5.29
N LEU A 244 3.13 -2.14 6.53
CA LEU A 244 3.31 -3.04 7.68
C LEU A 244 2.07 -3.11 8.58
N GLY A 245 1.23 -2.06 8.58
CA GLY A 245 0.03 -1.98 9.42
C GLY A 245 -0.11 -0.63 10.13
N ALA A 246 -1.02 -0.57 11.10
CA ALA A 246 -1.32 0.64 11.86
C ALA A 246 -1.06 0.47 13.36
N THR A 247 -0.82 1.60 14.04
CA THR A 247 -0.85 1.72 15.50
C THR A 247 -1.90 2.75 15.92
N CYS A 248 -2.70 2.48 16.94
CA CYS A 248 -3.80 3.35 17.35
C CYS A 248 -3.71 3.77 18.81
N ASP A 249 -3.91 5.06 19.07
CA ASP A 249 -3.95 5.67 20.39
C ASP A 249 -5.36 6.24 20.66
N TRP A 250 -5.79 6.29 21.91
CA TRP A 250 -7.10 6.87 22.29
C TRP A 250 -6.89 8.25 22.91
N VAL A 251 -7.65 9.25 22.45
CA VAL A 251 -7.61 10.63 22.95
C VAL A 251 -8.97 11.05 23.51
N ASP A 252 -8.95 11.77 24.63
CA ASP A 252 -10.15 12.33 25.28
C ASP A 252 -10.60 13.61 24.54
N GLY A 253 -11.81 13.58 23.95
CA GLY A 253 -12.40 14.72 23.25
C GLY A 253 -12.97 15.80 24.18
N GLY A 254 -12.14 16.38 25.06
CA GLY A 254 -12.55 17.44 25.99
C GLY A 254 -12.60 18.82 25.33
N GLY A 255 -13.78 19.24 24.88
CA GLY A 255 -14.05 20.63 24.51
C GLY A 255 -14.48 21.44 25.73
N ASP A 256 -13.64 22.41 26.15
CA ASP A 256 -13.98 23.44 27.12
C ASP A 256 -15.12 24.32 26.60
N GLY A 257 -16.36 23.99 27.00
CA GLY A 257 -17.54 24.80 26.79
C GLY A 257 -17.88 25.60 28.04
N GLY A 258 -17.56 26.90 28.04
CA GLY A 258 -17.83 27.83 29.12
C GLY A 258 -19.30 27.88 29.53
N ALA A 259 -19.55 27.87 30.85
CA ALA A 259 -20.87 27.98 31.43
C ALA A 259 -21.41 29.42 31.36
N PRO A 260 -22.67 29.64 30.97
CA PRO A 260 -23.47 30.73 31.49
C PRO A 260 -24.25 30.23 32.71
N SER A 261 -24.17 31.01 33.79
CA SER A 261 -24.99 30.90 34.98
C SER A 261 -26.46 31.19 34.68
N GLY A 262 -27.38 30.45 35.30
CA GLY A 262 -28.78 30.89 35.34
C GLY A 262 -29.84 29.82 35.62
N SER A 263 -30.36 29.88 36.86
CA SER A 263 -31.74 29.57 37.25
C SER A 263 -32.13 28.14 37.63
N THR A 264 -32.49 28.06 38.91
CA THR A 264 -33.25 27.06 39.65
C THR A 264 -34.63 26.77 39.05
N GLY A 265 -35.03 25.50 39.00
CA GLY A 265 -36.40 25.09 38.67
C GLY A 265 -36.64 23.60 38.93
N SER A 266 -37.28 23.30 40.05
CA SER A 266 -37.78 21.99 40.52
C SER A 266 -38.99 21.50 39.72
N GLY A 267 -39.10 20.18 39.44
CA GLY A 267 -40.36 19.60 38.96
C GLY A 267 -40.33 18.12 38.52
N SER A 268 -40.74 17.24 39.44
CA SER A 268 -41.54 16.00 39.31
C SER A 268 -41.36 14.97 38.18
N ALA A 269 -40.97 13.76 38.62
CA ALA A 269 -41.66 12.44 38.53
C ALA A 269 -42.32 11.96 37.21
N GLY A 270 -41.88 10.77 36.76
CA GLY A 270 -42.73 9.85 36.00
C GLY A 270 -42.00 8.62 35.42
N GLY A 271 -42.44 7.42 35.80
CA GLY A 271 -42.51 6.26 34.88
C GLY A 271 -41.45 5.17 34.99
N SER A 272 -41.80 4.10 35.69
CA SER A 272 -41.12 2.82 35.90
C SER A 272 -40.83 1.98 34.64
N ASN A 273 -39.68 1.30 34.62
CA ASN A 273 -39.58 -0.10 34.17
C ASN A 273 -38.62 -0.86 35.11
N PRO A 274 -38.92 -2.11 35.50
CA PRO A 274 -38.06 -2.88 36.39
C PRO A 274 -36.73 -3.24 35.71
N PRO A 275 -35.60 -3.28 36.44
CA PRO A 275 -34.32 -3.67 35.87
C PRO A 275 -34.38 -5.13 35.41
N SER A 276 -33.94 -5.39 34.19
CA SER A 276 -33.79 -6.74 33.67
C SER A 276 -32.81 -7.54 34.54
N GLN A 277 -33.16 -8.81 34.74
CA GLN A 277 -32.40 -9.77 35.52
C GLN A 277 -30.95 -9.92 34.98
N PRO A 278 -29.92 -9.98 35.86
CA PRO A 278 -28.55 -10.19 35.42
C PRO A 278 -28.36 -11.62 34.88
N CYS A 279 -27.63 -11.73 33.76
CA CYS A 279 -27.27 -13.00 33.12
C CYS A 279 -26.55 -13.92 34.11
N PRO A 280 -26.95 -15.19 34.26
CA PRO A 280 -26.25 -16.13 35.12
C PRO A 280 -24.99 -16.66 34.43
N GLY A 281 -23.85 -16.49 35.10
CA GLY A 281 -22.67 -17.34 34.93
C GLY A 281 -21.58 -16.82 34.00
N THR A 282 -20.69 -15.97 34.53
CA THR A 282 -19.23 -16.12 34.38
C THR A 282 -18.56 -15.38 35.52
N ASN A 283 -17.64 -16.06 36.22
CA ASN A 283 -16.81 -15.49 37.28
C ASN A 283 -15.91 -14.38 36.72
N ALA A 284 -16.44 -13.15 36.65
CA ALA A 284 -15.62 -11.98 36.38
C ALA A 284 -14.79 -11.68 37.64
N THR A 285 -13.48 -11.81 37.51
CA THR A 285 -12.48 -11.34 38.45
C THR A 285 -12.83 -9.90 38.83
N LYS A 286 -13.08 -9.64 40.12
CA LYS A 286 -13.44 -8.30 40.61
C LYS A 286 -12.36 -7.30 40.20
N LEU A 287 -12.71 -6.34 39.35
CA LEU A 287 -11.97 -5.10 39.18
C LEU A 287 -11.82 -4.45 40.55
N GLN A 288 -10.58 -4.36 41.04
CA GLN A 288 -10.26 -3.64 42.27
C GLN A 288 -10.18 -2.16 41.90
N VAL A 289 -11.13 -1.38 42.39
CA VAL A 289 -11.15 0.07 42.24
C VAL A 289 -10.67 0.66 43.56
N GLN A 290 -9.49 1.27 43.56
CA GLN A 290 -9.05 2.09 44.69
C GLN A 290 -9.37 3.55 44.39
N SER A 291 -10.14 4.15 45.30
CA SER A 291 -10.39 5.59 45.34
C SER A 291 -9.42 6.21 46.33
N THR A 292 -8.56 7.11 45.86
CA THR A 292 -7.75 7.97 46.72
C THR A 292 -8.05 9.42 46.38
N GLY A 293 -8.80 10.07 47.28
CA GLY A 293 -8.95 11.52 47.39
C GLY A 293 -9.66 12.21 46.25
N ASP A 294 -9.10 12.14 45.04
CA ASP A 294 -9.57 12.83 43.83
C ASP A 294 -9.28 12.02 42.54
N ARG A 295 -8.82 10.77 42.65
CA ARG A 295 -8.52 9.88 41.50
C ARG A 295 -8.98 8.44 41.73
N LEU A 296 -9.66 7.90 40.71
CA LEU A 296 -9.92 6.47 40.56
C LEU A 296 -8.73 5.83 39.83
N ILE A 297 -8.05 4.89 40.48
CA ILE A 297 -7.01 4.08 39.84
C ILE A 297 -7.66 2.78 39.38
N LEU A 298 -7.66 2.54 38.08
CA LEU A 298 -8.06 1.27 37.47
C LEU A 298 -6.79 0.44 37.23
N ASP A 299 -6.50 -0.52 38.12
CA ASP A 299 -5.40 -1.45 37.88
C ASP A 299 -5.82 -2.43 36.77
N LYS A 300 -5.43 -2.10 35.53
CA LYS A 300 -5.53 -3.04 34.42
C LYS A 300 -4.36 -4.01 34.59
N ASN A 301 -4.63 -5.21 35.08
CA ASN A 301 -3.72 -6.35 34.94
C ASN A 301 -3.59 -6.68 33.44
N VAL A 302 -2.78 -5.90 32.72
CA VAL A 302 -2.37 -6.20 31.35
C VAL A 302 -1.21 -7.19 31.47
N GLN A 303 -1.42 -8.40 30.97
CA GLN A 303 -0.34 -9.37 30.82
C GLN A 303 0.72 -8.74 29.90
N GLN A 304 1.92 -8.50 30.43
CA GLN A 304 3.02 -7.90 29.68
C GLN A 304 3.35 -8.79 28.47
N PRO A 305 3.58 -8.21 27.27
CA PRO A 305 4.02 -8.98 26.13
C PRO A 305 5.31 -9.75 26.45
N PRO A 306 5.51 -10.97 25.91
CA PRO A 306 6.78 -11.67 26.04
C PRO A 306 7.92 -10.77 25.54
N GLY A 307 8.93 -10.50 26.39
CA GLY A 307 10.05 -9.60 26.06
C GLY A 307 10.01 -8.20 26.68
N ASP A 308 8.91 -7.78 27.31
CA ASP A 308 8.79 -6.43 27.90
C ASP A 308 9.53 -6.27 29.25
N GLY A 309 10.07 -7.36 29.81
CA GLY A 309 10.73 -7.36 31.13
C GLY A 309 11.98 -8.23 31.28
N ASP A 310 12.33 -9.06 30.31
CA ASP A 310 13.49 -9.97 30.36
C ASP A 310 14.73 -9.42 29.64
N GLY A 311 14.65 -8.20 29.12
CA GLY A 311 15.73 -7.57 28.37
C GLY A 311 15.94 -8.14 26.96
N THR A 312 14.94 -8.83 26.37
CA THR A 312 15.00 -9.44 25.03
C THR A 312 13.85 -8.96 24.14
N PHE A 313 14.00 -8.94 22.81
CA PHE A 313 12.89 -8.54 21.92
C PHE A 313 11.84 -9.65 21.78
N PRO A 314 10.54 -9.37 21.68
CA PRO A 314 9.47 -10.37 21.50
C PRO A 314 9.76 -11.37 20.38
N PRO A 315 9.22 -12.60 20.46
CA PRO A 315 9.35 -13.56 19.38
C PRO A 315 8.69 -13.08 18.08
N PRO A 316 9.10 -13.60 16.91
CA PRO A 316 8.51 -13.29 15.60
C PRO A 316 7.14 -13.99 15.44
N THR A 317 6.21 -13.68 16.33
CA THR A 317 4.82 -14.14 16.32
C THR A 317 3.91 -12.93 16.20
N TYR A 318 2.68 -13.14 15.73
CA TYR A 318 1.67 -12.10 15.80
C TYR A 318 1.53 -11.62 17.25
N PRO A 319 1.46 -10.30 17.48
CA PRO A 319 1.26 -9.78 18.83
C PRO A 319 -0.05 -10.35 19.40
N PRO A 320 -0.08 -10.73 20.69
CA PRO A 320 -1.32 -11.19 21.31
C PRO A 320 -2.33 -10.05 21.25
N ASP A 321 -3.58 -10.39 20.90
CA ASP A 321 -4.67 -9.42 20.89
C ASP A 321 -4.73 -8.71 22.26
N PRO A 322 -4.90 -7.38 22.30
CA PRO A 322 -5.01 -6.66 23.56
C PRO A 322 -6.14 -7.28 24.40
N PRO A 323 -5.96 -7.43 25.73
CA PRO A 323 -6.94 -8.09 26.58
C PRO A 323 -8.31 -7.44 26.37
N ALA A 324 -9.28 -8.26 25.97
CA ALA A 324 -10.62 -7.84 25.58
C ALA A 324 -11.18 -6.86 26.62
N SER A 325 -11.41 -5.62 26.20
CA SER A 325 -12.21 -4.68 26.99
C SER A 325 -13.59 -5.30 27.23
N PRO A 326 -14.18 -5.13 28.42
CA PRO A 326 -15.51 -5.65 28.70
C PRO A 326 -16.52 -5.05 27.71
N CYS A 327 -17.04 -5.92 26.86
CA CYS A 327 -18.22 -5.74 26.01
C CYS A 327 -18.30 -4.40 25.25
N VAL A 328 -17.45 -4.26 24.24
CA VAL A 328 -17.92 -3.68 22.98
C VAL A 328 -17.93 -4.84 22.00
N VAL A 329 -19.11 -5.32 21.62
CA VAL A 329 -19.21 -6.16 20.42
C VAL A 329 -18.57 -5.33 19.32
N PRO A 330 -17.40 -5.72 18.77
CA PRO A 330 -16.83 -4.98 17.66
C PRO A 330 -17.92 -4.97 16.60
N PRO A 331 -18.35 -3.80 16.09
CA PRO A 331 -19.15 -3.82 14.89
C PRO A 331 -18.39 -4.70 13.89
N PRO A 332 -19.07 -5.65 13.22
CA PRO A 332 -18.42 -6.58 12.31
C PRO A 332 -17.45 -5.79 11.42
N PRO A 333 -16.23 -6.30 11.18
CA PRO A 333 -15.23 -5.58 10.38
C PRO A 333 -15.94 -5.08 9.13
N VAL A 334 -16.00 -3.75 8.99
CA VAL A 334 -16.63 -3.15 7.82
C VAL A 334 -15.67 -3.46 6.68
N LEU A 335 -15.91 -4.59 6.02
CA LEU A 335 -15.26 -4.90 4.76
C LEU A 335 -15.47 -3.68 3.86
N PHE A 336 -14.39 -3.00 3.51
CA PHE A 336 -14.41 -1.87 2.58
C PHE A 336 -14.66 -2.44 1.20
N THR A 337 -15.94 -2.71 0.93
CA THR A 337 -16.43 -3.19 -0.35
C THR A 337 -16.71 -2.01 -1.24
N VAL A 338 -16.26 -2.10 -2.49
CA VAL A 338 -16.84 -1.35 -3.61
C VAL A 338 -18.37 -1.38 -3.45
N ARG A 339 -19.00 -0.24 -3.20
CA ARG A 339 -20.43 -0.22 -2.86
C ARG A 339 -21.23 -0.36 -4.13
N THR A 340 -21.68 -1.57 -4.38
CA THR A 340 -22.54 -1.89 -5.51
C THR A 340 -23.99 -2.02 -5.11
N ASP A 341 -24.37 -1.85 -3.83
CA ASP A 341 -25.73 -2.11 -3.32
C ASP A 341 -26.85 -1.49 -4.18
N SER A 342 -26.68 -0.22 -4.58
CA SER A 342 -27.64 0.50 -5.42
C SER A 342 -27.78 -0.12 -6.81
N LEU A 343 -26.66 -0.48 -7.45
CA LEU A 343 -26.64 -1.15 -8.75
C LEU A 343 -27.13 -2.61 -8.63
N ALA A 344 -26.61 -3.36 -7.66
CA ALA A 344 -26.90 -4.77 -7.41
C ALA A 344 -28.38 -5.02 -7.13
N LYS A 345 -29.09 -4.05 -6.54
CA LYS A 345 -30.54 -4.10 -6.35
C LYS A 345 -31.32 -4.29 -7.65
N TYR A 346 -30.89 -3.67 -8.74
CA TYR A 346 -31.61 -3.70 -10.03
C TYR A 346 -30.89 -4.53 -11.10
N PHE A 347 -29.57 -4.65 -11.01
CA PHE A 347 -28.70 -5.33 -11.95
C PHE A 347 -27.67 -6.21 -11.22
N PRO A 348 -28.10 -7.23 -10.45
CA PRO A 348 -27.19 -8.10 -9.70
C PRO A 348 -26.17 -8.83 -10.58
N CYS A 349 -26.55 -9.09 -11.84
CA CYS A 349 -25.66 -9.68 -12.84
C CYS A 349 -24.48 -8.80 -13.23
N ALA A 350 -24.68 -7.48 -13.33
CA ALA A 350 -23.59 -6.56 -13.63
C ALA A 350 -22.54 -6.60 -12.50
N THR A 351 -22.99 -6.64 -11.26
CA THR A 351 -22.13 -6.80 -10.09
C THR A 351 -21.41 -8.14 -10.11
N LYS A 352 -22.14 -9.27 -10.06
CA LYS A 352 -21.59 -10.61 -9.86
C LYS A 352 -20.73 -11.12 -11.03
N LEU A 353 -21.15 -10.84 -12.27
CA LEU A 353 -20.47 -11.37 -13.45
C LEU A 353 -19.40 -10.43 -14.00
N ILE A 354 -19.43 -9.14 -13.65
CA ILE A 354 -18.51 -8.14 -14.21
C ILE A 354 -17.72 -7.47 -13.11
N ILE A 355 -18.33 -6.67 -12.24
CA ILE A 355 -17.61 -5.87 -11.24
C ILE A 355 -16.79 -6.75 -10.29
N ASP A 356 -17.40 -7.78 -9.71
CA ASP A 356 -16.74 -8.67 -8.75
C ASP A 356 -15.59 -9.45 -9.40
N GLN A 357 -15.77 -9.85 -10.66
CA GLN A 357 -14.72 -10.55 -11.41
C GLN A 357 -13.58 -9.61 -11.79
N LEU A 358 -13.89 -8.40 -12.28
CA LEU A 358 -12.89 -7.37 -12.55
C LEU A 358 -12.11 -7.01 -11.29
N ALA A 359 -12.77 -6.86 -10.14
CA ALA A 359 -12.12 -6.56 -8.86
C ALA A 359 -11.06 -7.60 -8.44
N SER A 360 -11.16 -8.84 -8.93
CA SER A 360 -10.17 -9.90 -8.70
C SER A 360 -8.97 -9.88 -9.65
N ILE A 361 -8.98 -9.02 -10.68
CA ILE A 361 -7.91 -8.92 -11.68
C ILE A 361 -6.94 -7.83 -11.22
N GLY A 362 -5.71 -8.22 -10.89
CA GLY A 362 -4.71 -7.34 -10.26
C GLY A 362 -4.52 -5.99 -10.96
N VAL A 363 -4.62 -5.95 -12.29
CA VAL A 363 -4.63 -4.70 -13.05
C VAL A 363 -5.81 -3.83 -12.63
N TYR A 364 -7.06 -4.27 -12.79
CA TYR A 364 -8.23 -3.49 -12.36
C TYR A 364 -8.29 -3.23 -10.84
N THR A 365 -7.77 -4.15 -10.01
CA THR A 365 -7.65 -3.94 -8.56
C THR A 365 -6.88 -2.66 -8.24
N ASN A 366 -5.88 -2.27 -9.04
CA ASN A 366 -5.17 -1.01 -8.84
C ASN A 366 -6.04 0.24 -9.10
N LEU A 367 -7.10 0.16 -9.93
CA LEU A 367 -8.02 1.29 -10.16
C LEU A 367 -8.94 1.49 -8.95
N VAL A 368 -9.32 0.39 -8.30
CA VAL A 368 -10.25 0.42 -7.17
C VAL A 368 -9.53 0.52 -5.83
N SER A 369 -8.23 0.20 -5.78
CA SER A 369 -7.43 0.16 -4.56
C SER A 369 -7.48 1.44 -3.73
N PRO A 370 -7.50 2.67 -4.31
CA PRO A 370 -7.59 3.88 -3.51
C PRO A 370 -8.95 4.01 -2.81
N PHE A 371 -10.01 3.46 -3.39
CA PHE A 371 -11.40 3.54 -2.92
C PHE A 371 -11.79 2.46 -1.90
N ILE A 372 -10.93 1.46 -1.72
CA ILE A 372 -11.09 0.40 -0.71
C ILE A 372 -10.21 0.65 0.52
N THR A 373 -9.66 1.86 0.64
CA THR A 373 -8.95 2.31 1.84
C THR A 373 -9.93 2.79 2.91
N SER A 374 -9.48 2.82 4.16
CA SER A 374 -10.31 3.31 5.26
C SER A 374 -10.46 4.83 5.30
N GLN A 375 -9.79 5.56 4.40
CA GLN A 375 -9.82 7.02 4.32
C GLN A 375 -11.14 7.58 3.73
N ARG A 376 -12.10 6.71 3.41
CA ARG A 376 -13.44 7.04 2.87
C ARG A 376 -13.54 7.73 1.50
N PRO A 377 -12.63 7.56 0.54
CA PRO A 377 -13.05 7.71 -0.85
C PRO A 377 -14.04 6.59 -1.19
N ASP A 378 -15.34 6.87 -1.10
CA ASP A 378 -16.37 5.90 -1.48
C ASP A 378 -16.42 5.83 -3.02
N LEU A 379 -16.28 4.63 -3.58
CA LEU A 379 -16.65 4.35 -4.97
C LEU A 379 -18.04 3.73 -5.00
N VAL A 380 -19.03 4.53 -5.38
CA VAL A 380 -20.44 4.13 -5.38
C VAL A 380 -20.88 3.82 -6.80
N TRP A 381 -21.42 2.61 -7.00
CA TRP A 381 -22.00 2.18 -8.27
C TRP A 381 -23.52 2.28 -8.22
N GLN A 382 -24.10 2.96 -9.19
CA GLN A 382 -25.54 3.08 -9.38
C GLN A 382 -25.92 3.01 -10.86
N ASN A 383 -27.21 2.98 -11.13
CA ASN A 383 -27.74 3.09 -12.49
C ASN A 383 -28.74 4.25 -12.60
N ALA A 384 -28.81 4.85 -13.79
CA ALA A 384 -29.82 5.86 -14.13
C ALA A 384 -30.17 5.80 -15.61
N ASN A 385 -31.25 6.47 -16.01
CA ASN A 385 -31.53 6.70 -17.42
C ASN A 385 -30.69 7.89 -17.89
N LEU A 386 -29.62 7.62 -18.63
CA LEU A 386 -28.80 8.63 -19.30
C LEU A 386 -29.20 8.72 -20.78
N ASP A 387 -28.73 9.75 -21.48
CA ASP A 387 -28.99 9.97 -22.90
C ASP A 387 -28.70 8.70 -23.72
N TRP A 388 -29.73 8.22 -24.42
CA TRP A 388 -29.69 6.99 -25.18
C TRP A 388 -30.33 7.21 -26.54
N ALA A 389 -29.56 7.00 -27.61
CA ALA A 389 -29.98 7.25 -28.97
C ALA A 389 -30.50 8.68 -29.22
N VAL A 390 -29.85 9.69 -28.64
CA VAL A 390 -30.23 11.09 -28.87
C VAL A 390 -29.67 11.57 -30.20
N SER A 391 -30.51 12.09 -31.09
CA SER A 391 -30.04 12.63 -32.37
C SER A 391 -29.19 13.87 -32.15
N LYS A 392 -28.01 13.92 -32.76
CA LYS A 392 -27.24 15.17 -32.83
C LYS A 392 -28.00 16.18 -33.70
N PRO A 393 -28.00 17.48 -33.34
CA PRO A 393 -28.61 18.50 -34.18
C PRO A 393 -28.07 18.43 -35.62
N ASN A 394 -28.98 18.36 -36.60
CA ASN A 394 -28.66 18.28 -38.03
C ASN A 394 -27.82 17.07 -38.46
N SER A 395 -27.87 15.95 -37.73
CA SER A 395 -27.20 14.70 -38.09
C SER A 395 -28.10 13.49 -37.87
N THR A 396 -27.91 12.46 -38.69
CA THR A 396 -28.54 11.13 -38.49
C THR A 396 -27.80 10.30 -37.43
N GLU A 397 -26.66 10.80 -36.95
CA GLU A 397 -25.87 10.16 -35.90
C GLU A 397 -26.58 10.26 -34.55
N LEU A 398 -26.62 9.12 -33.85
CA LEU A 398 -27.21 8.97 -32.53
C LEU A 398 -26.09 8.95 -31.49
N THR A 399 -26.25 9.68 -30.40
CA THR A 399 -25.35 9.61 -29.24
C THR A 399 -25.91 8.65 -28.19
N TYR A 400 -25.01 7.88 -27.58
CA TYR A 400 -25.33 7.02 -26.45
C TYR A 400 -24.34 7.27 -25.33
N LYS A 401 -24.86 7.68 -24.18
CA LYS A 401 -24.08 7.87 -22.96
C LYS A 401 -24.15 6.58 -22.14
N LEU A 402 -23.07 5.80 -22.14
CA LEU A 402 -23.04 4.47 -21.50
C LEU A 402 -22.89 4.56 -19.99
N GLY A 403 -22.14 5.54 -19.51
CA GLY A 403 -21.94 5.84 -18.11
C GLY A 403 -21.63 7.31 -17.89
N GLN A 404 -21.45 7.64 -16.61
CA GLN A 404 -20.79 8.87 -16.19
C GLN A 404 -20.21 8.69 -14.81
N THR A 405 -19.11 9.40 -14.56
CA THR A 405 -18.47 9.47 -13.26
C THR A 405 -18.53 10.89 -12.73
N GLN A 406 -18.95 11.03 -11.48
CA GLN A 406 -19.00 12.32 -10.79
C GLN A 406 -18.18 12.24 -9.51
N PRO A 407 -17.21 13.15 -9.27
CA PRO A 407 -16.60 13.28 -7.96
C PRO A 407 -17.68 13.69 -6.95
N GLN A 408 -17.67 13.10 -5.76
CA GLN A 408 -18.60 13.50 -4.71
C GLN A 408 -18.07 14.74 -3.99
N SER A 409 -18.96 15.70 -3.73
CA SER A 409 -18.65 16.92 -2.97
C SER A 409 -18.43 16.69 -1.48
N SER A 410 -18.85 15.53 -0.95
CA SER A 410 -18.68 15.14 0.45
C SER A 410 -17.39 14.34 0.64
N GLY A 411 -16.31 15.06 0.93
CA GLY A 411 -14.95 14.51 0.99
C GLY A 411 -14.03 15.43 0.20
N ILE A 412 -12.72 15.26 0.33
CA ILE A 412 -11.69 16.15 -0.24
C ILE A 412 -11.59 15.97 -1.78
N GLY A 413 -12.70 15.74 -2.50
CA GLY A 413 -12.73 15.36 -3.92
C GLY A 413 -12.36 13.90 -4.20
N GLN A 414 -12.09 13.11 -3.15
CA GLN A 414 -11.51 11.77 -3.27
C GLN A 414 -12.55 10.65 -3.52
N SER A 415 -13.84 10.87 -3.25
CA SER A 415 -14.91 9.90 -3.51
C SER A 415 -15.50 10.07 -4.91
N ALA A 416 -16.04 9.01 -5.51
CA ALA A 416 -16.67 9.06 -6.83
C ALA A 416 -17.97 8.23 -6.89
N THR A 417 -18.96 8.78 -7.60
CA THR A 417 -20.17 8.05 -7.98
C THR A 417 -20.09 7.70 -9.46
N ILE A 418 -20.11 6.40 -9.77
CA ILE A 418 -20.24 5.88 -11.13
C ILE A 418 -21.70 5.53 -11.39
N THR A 419 -22.27 6.15 -12.42
CA THR A 419 -23.65 5.92 -12.86
C THR A 419 -23.64 5.24 -14.22
N LEU A 420 -24.05 3.98 -14.28
CA LEU A 420 -24.20 3.23 -15.53
C LEU A 420 -25.59 3.48 -16.14
N ASN A 421 -25.67 3.58 -17.46
CA ASN A 421 -26.96 3.76 -18.15
C ASN A 421 -27.78 2.46 -18.07
N THR A 422 -29.00 2.55 -17.55
CA THR A 422 -29.97 1.44 -17.50
C THR A 422 -30.18 0.79 -18.87
N LYS A 423 -30.25 1.57 -19.95
CA LYS A 423 -30.44 1.04 -21.31
C LYS A 423 -29.22 0.28 -21.82
N MET A 424 -28.02 0.72 -21.47
CA MET A 424 -26.77 0.02 -21.76
C MET A 424 -26.75 -1.33 -21.05
N LEU A 425 -27.03 -1.35 -19.75
CA LEU A 425 -27.09 -2.58 -18.95
C LEU A 425 -28.10 -3.62 -19.47
N GLN A 426 -29.18 -3.17 -20.10
CA GLN A 426 -30.25 -4.04 -20.62
C GLN A 426 -29.99 -4.59 -22.03
N ASN A 427 -29.31 -3.82 -22.87
CA ASN A 427 -29.25 -4.09 -24.31
C ASN A 427 -27.84 -4.34 -24.83
N SER A 428 -26.81 -3.87 -24.13
CA SER A 428 -25.44 -3.95 -24.63
C SER A 428 -24.76 -5.29 -24.34
N SER A 429 -23.73 -5.59 -25.13
CA SER A 429 -22.90 -6.78 -24.93
C SER A 429 -22.20 -6.73 -23.57
N ARG A 430 -21.97 -7.89 -22.96
CA ARG A 430 -21.22 -7.97 -21.69
C ARG A 430 -19.83 -7.37 -21.82
N LEU A 431 -19.17 -7.52 -22.98
CA LEU A 431 -17.89 -6.88 -23.26
C LEU A 431 -17.97 -5.34 -23.21
N LEU A 432 -18.98 -4.73 -23.84
CA LEU A 432 -19.15 -3.28 -23.82
C LEU A 432 -19.52 -2.77 -22.42
N ILE A 433 -20.31 -3.53 -21.67
CA ILE A 433 -20.63 -3.22 -20.26
C ILE A 433 -19.36 -3.24 -19.40
N ALA A 434 -18.51 -4.27 -19.54
CA ALA A 434 -17.24 -4.37 -18.82
C ALA A 434 -16.27 -3.24 -19.20
N ALA A 435 -16.16 -2.92 -20.49
CA ALA A 435 -15.34 -1.79 -20.96
C ALA A 435 -15.82 -0.46 -20.36
N THR A 436 -17.14 -0.26 -20.31
CA THR A 436 -17.73 0.93 -19.67
C THR A 436 -17.40 0.98 -18.18
N ILE A 437 -17.52 -0.14 -17.46
CA ILE A 437 -17.15 -0.22 -16.04
C ILE A 437 -15.68 0.19 -15.84
N ILE A 438 -14.76 -0.34 -16.65
CA ILE A 438 -13.33 0.03 -16.56
C ILE A 438 -13.14 1.53 -16.86
N HIS A 439 -13.73 2.03 -17.94
CA HIS A 439 -13.66 3.43 -18.36
C HIS A 439 -14.11 4.39 -17.25
N GLU A 440 -15.28 4.16 -16.65
CA GLU A 440 -15.79 5.00 -15.57
C GLU A 440 -14.94 4.86 -14.29
N THR A 441 -14.40 3.67 -14.01
CA THR A 441 -13.47 3.49 -12.88
C THR A 441 -12.18 4.27 -13.10
N MET A 442 -11.69 4.36 -14.34
CA MET A 442 -10.52 5.18 -14.67
C MET A 442 -10.78 6.66 -14.47
N HIS A 443 -11.97 7.17 -14.82
CA HIS A 443 -12.35 8.54 -14.47
C HIS A 443 -12.33 8.77 -12.96
N ALA A 444 -12.91 7.85 -12.18
CA ALA A 444 -12.91 7.95 -10.72
C ALA A 444 -11.47 8.01 -10.19
N TYR A 445 -10.63 7.07 -10.63
CA TYR A 445 -9.24 6.97 -10.24
C TYR A 445 -8.42 8.21 -10.59
N ILE A 446 -8.58 8.75 -11.80
CA ILE A 446 -7.89 9.99 -12.21
C ILE A 446 -8.35 11.15 -11.35
N ASN A 447 -9.66 11.29 -11.11
CA ASN A 447 -10.21 12.34 -10.23
C ASN A 447 -9.67 12.21 -8.79
N TYR A 448 -9.56 11.00 -8.26
CA TYR A 448 -8.92 10.74 -6.96
C TYR A 448 -7.45 11.20 -6.96
N GLY A 449 -6.68 10.82 -7.97
CA GLY A 449 -5.29 11.24 -8.13
C GLY A 449 -5.13 12.76 -8.20
N LEU A 450 -6.01 13.44 -8.95
CA LEU A 450 -6.03 14.90 -9.05
C LEU A 450 -6.33 15.55 -7.69
N SER A 451 -7.33 15.06 -6.97
CA SER A 451 -7.72 15.60 -5.66
C SER A 451 -6.61 15.43 -4.60
N THR A 452 -5.99 14.26 -4.54
CA THR A 452 -4.89 13.98 -3.60
C THR A 452 -3.60 14.73 -3.96
N ALA A 453 -3.32 14.92 -5.24
CA ALA A 453 -2.18 15.72 -5.69
C ALA A 453 -2.37 17.21 -5.37
N GLN A 454 -3.58 17.75 -5.45
CA GLN A 454 -3.90 19.12 -5.05
C GLN A 454 -3.60 19.35 -3.55
N ASP A 455 -3.97 18.39 -2.71
CA ASP A 455 -3.66 18.43 -1.27
C ASP A 455 -2.13 18.42 -1.03
N ASN A 456 -1.38 17.59 -1.76
CA ASN A 456 0.07 17.43 -1.59
C ASN A 456 0.90 18.59 -2.17
N ALA A 457 0.46 19.21 -3.27
CA ALA A 457 1.13 20.37 -3.84
C ALA A 457 1.16 21.57 -2.88
N SER A 458 0.20 21.65 -1.94
CA SER A 458 0.21 22.64 -0.86
C SER A 458 1.24 22.37 0.24
N GLN A 459 1.86 21.18 0.28
CA GLN A 459 2.74 20.72 1.38
C GLN A 459 4.20 20.46 0.99
N GLY A 460 4.60 20.71 -0.26
CA GLY A 460 5.97 20.52 -0.72
C GLY A 460 6.20 19.13 -1.34
N TYR A 461 6.78 19.15 -2.54
CA TYR A 461 6.88 18.05 -3.50
C TYR A 461 7.63 16.80 -2.99
N THR A 462 7.06 15.60 -3.21
CA THR A 462 7.80 14.34 -3.24
C THR A 462 7.52 13.57 -4.52
N ASP A 463 8.53 12.84 -4.98
CA ASP A 463 8.71 12.24 -6.30
C ASP A 463 7.73 11.07 -6.57
N PHE A 464 6.93 11.18 -7.63
CA PHE A 464 5.95 10.17 -8.07
C PHE A 464 6.40 9.36 -9.31
N THR A 465 7.71 9.24 -9.56
CA THR A 465 8.23 8.72 -10.85
C THR A 465 8.23 7.19 -11.06
N ASN A 466 7.74 6.36 -10.14
CA ASN A 466 7.91 4.90 -10.28
C ASN A 466 6.61 4.10 -10.40
N ASN A 467 6.23 3.78 -11.65
CA ASN A 467 5.40 2.64 -12.09
C ASN A 467 4.02 2.43 -11.45
N ASN A 468 3.50 3.40 -10.70
CA ASN A 468 2.12 3.37 -10.26
C ASN A 468 1.23 3.84 -11.41
N TRP A 469 -0.01 3.36 -11.46
CA TRP A 469 -1.03 3.92 -12.36
C TRP A 469 -1.34 5.39 -12.07
N LEU A 470 -0.64 6.05 -11.16
CA LEU A 470 -0.78 7.45 -10.87
C LEU A 470 0.19 8.26 -11.74
N LEU A 471 -0.38 9.30 -12.33
CA LEU A 471 0.24 10.30 -13.19
C LEU A 471 1.64 10.68 -12.70
N SER A 472 2.60 10.76 -13.62
CA SER A 472 3.81 11.55 -13.38
C SER A 472 3.41 13.01 -13.18
N ILE A 473 3.99 13.66 -12.17
CA ILE A 473 3.92 15.10 -11.86
C ILE A 473 3.92 16.04 -13.10
N ASP A 474 4.55 15.66 -14.20
CA ASP A 474 4.57 16.47 -15.43
C ASP A 474 3.17 16.59 -16.08
N GLN A 475 2.34 15.54 -15.96
CA GLN A 475 0.93 15.56 -16.34
C GLN A 475 0.06 16.37 -15.35
N TRP A 476 0.45 16.46 -14.08
CA TRP A 476 -0.23 17.31 -13.08
C TRP A 476 -0.19 18.80 -13.48
N CYS A 477 0.96 19.29 -13.98
CA CYS A 477 1.11 20.66 -14.49
C CYS A 477 0.34 20.92 -15.80
N THR A 478 0.00 19.88 -16.58
CA THR A 478 -0.71 20.05 -17.85
C THR A 478 -2.23 19.90 -17.74
N LEU A 479 -2.75 19.21 -16.72
CA LEU A 479 -4.17 18.85 -16.64
C LEU A 479 -4.97 19.72 -15.64
N ASP A 480 -4.32 20.40 -14.70
CA ASP A 480 -5.02 21.32 -13.79
C ASP A 480 -5.52 22.56 -14.56
N GLY A 481 -6.84 22.78 -14.53
CA GLY A 481 -7.52 23.82 -15.30
C GLY A 481 -7.96 23.46 -16.73
N LEU A 482 -7.67 22.25 -17.21
CA LEU A 482 -8.20 21.76 -18.50
C LEU A 482 -9.59 21.13 -18.34
N PRO A 483 -10.39 21.07 -19.42
CA PRO A 483 -11.69 20.40 -19.38
C PRO A 483 -11.54 18.92 -19.01
N ALA A 484 -12.25 18.50 -17.96
CA ALA A 484 -12.04 17.23 -17.29
C ALA A 484 -12.21 15.99 -18.19
N ASN A 485 -13.14 16.00 -19.15
CA ASN A 485 -13.29 14.87 -20.09
C ASN A 485 -12.14 14.82 -21.10
N TYR A 486 -11.68 15.97 -21.61
CA TYR A 486 -10.53 15.99 -22.52
C TYR A 486 -9.27 15.43 -21.86
N SER A 487 -8.91 15.99 -20.70
CA SER A 487 -7.70 15.62 -19.96
C SER A 487 -7.73 14.15 -19.56
N ASN A 488 -8.86 13.69 -19.01
CA ASN A 488 -9.03 12.29 -18.63
C ASN A 488 -8.89 11.36 -19.85
N HIS A 489 -9.64 11.59 -20.93
CA HIS A 489 -9.61 10.71 -22.10
C HIS A 489 -8.24 10.66 -22.78
N LEU A 490 -7.53 11.78 -22.85
CA LEU A 490 -6.16 11.79 -23.38
C LEU A 490 -5.25 10.87 -22.57
N VAL A 491 -5.27 11.01 -21.23
CA VAL A 491 -4.52 10.16 -20.31
C VAL A 491 -4.92 8.69 -20.47
N MET A 492 -6.22 8.39 -20.59
CA MET A 492 -6.68 7.01 -20.81
C MET A 492 -6.06 6.44 -22.09
N LEU A 493 -6.08 7.18 -23.19
CA LEU A 493 -5.55 6.77 -24.49
C LEU A 493 -4.03 6.56 -24.46
N THR A 494 -3.28 7.46 -23.79
CA THR A 494 -1.80 7.44 -23.86
C THR A 494 -1.15 6.57 -22.79
N ASN A 495 -1.76 6.40 -21.62
CA ASN A 495 -1.11 5.78 -20.47
C ASN A 495 -1.75 4.46 -20.03
N TYR A 496 -3.07 4.30 -20.19
CA TYR A 496 -3.81 3.20 -19.57
C TYR A 496 -4.52 2.28 -20.55
N PHE A 497 -4.63 2.67 -21.82
CA PHE A 497 -5.46 1.97 -22.81
C PHE A 497 -5.14 0.48 -22.93
N ASP A 498 -3.86 0.11 -23.09
CA ASP A 498 -3.47 -1.30 -23.23
C ASP A 498 -3.71 -2.11 -21.96
N GLN A 499 -3.62 -1.46 -20.80
CA GLN A 499 -3.82 -2.13 -19.52
C GLN A 499 -5.32 -2.38 -19.29
N ALA A 500 -6.18 -1.45 -19.70
CA ALA A 500 -7.62 -1.66 -19.75
C ALA A 500 -8.01 -2.78 -20.71
N VAL A 501 -7.41 -2.83 -21.91
CA VAL A 501 -7.57 -3.95 -22.85
C VAL A 501 -7.11 -5.28 -22.22
N GLY A 502 -5.96 -5.29 -21.53
CA GLY A 502 -5.45 -6.46 -20.81
C GLY A 502 -6.39 -6.93 -19.69
N ALA A 503 -7.00 -6.00 -18.95
CA ALA A 503 -7.99 -6.32 -17.93
C ALA A 503 -9.25 -6.95 -18.54
N LEU A 504 -9.77 -6.43 -19.67
CA LEU A 504 -10.89 -7.04 -20.39
C LEU A 504 -10.56 -8.46 -20.88
N LYS A 505 -9.39 -8.64 -21.50
CA LYS A 505 -8.91 -9.95 -21.97
C LYS A 505 -8.81 -10.98 -20.85
N THR A 506 -8.39 -10.53 -19.66
CA THR A 506 -8.28 -11.40 -18.49
C THR A 506 -9.67 -11.76 -17.96
N TRP A 507 -10.57 -10.78 -17.90
CA TRP A 507 -11.93 -10.93 -17.38
C TRP A 507 -12.76 -11.92 -18.19
N ASP A 508 -12.81 -11.77 -19.52
CA ASP A 508 -13.61 -12.66 -20.36
C ASP A 508 -12.84 -13.90 -20.84
N LYS A 509 -11.62 -14.12 -20.34
CA LYS A 509 -10.74 -15.24 -20.68
C LYS A 509 -10.38 -15.28 -22.17
N SER A 510 -10.14 -14.11 -22.77
CA SER A 510 -9.71 -13.96 -24.16
C SER A 510 -10.73 -14.53 -25.17
N ALA A 511 -12.02 -14.38 -24.87
CA ALA A 511 -13.11 -14.87 -25.72
C ALA A 511 -13.33 -14.03 -27.00
N HIS A 512 -12.76 -12.82 -27.05
CA HIS A 512 -12.84 -11.90 -28.19
C HIS A 512 -11.46 -11.65 -28.81
N THR A 513 -11.43 -10.96 -29.94
CA THR A 513 -10.19 -10.53 -30.60
C THR A 513 -9.63 -9.26 -29.98
N ASP A 514 -8.31 -9.04 -30.13
CA ASP A 514 -7.65 -7.78 -29.70
C ASP A 514 -8.32 -6.53 -30.30
N ALA A 515 -8.80 -6.65 -31.55
CA ALA A 515 -9.55 -5.60 -32.22
C ALA A 515 -10.90 -5.30 -31.54
N GLU A 516 -11.61 -6.31 -31.06
CA GLU A 516 -12.89 -6.14 -30.36
C GLU A 516 -12.70 -5.55 -28.95
N TYR A 517 -11.67 -5.98 -28.20
CA TYR A 517 -11.34 -5.35 -26.92
C TYR A 517 -10.98 -3.88 -27.06
N ALA A 518 -10.11 -3.57 -28.04
CA ALA A 518 -9.73 -2.20 -28.32
C ALA A 518 -10.92 -1.38 -28.82
N SER A 519 -11.80 -1.96 -29.64
CA SER A 519 -13.04 -1.30 -30.05
C SER A 519 -13.91 -0.99 -28.83
N ALA A 520 -14.14 -1.95 -27.93
CA ALA A 520 -14.94 -1.74 -26.71
C ALA A 520 -14.38 -0.62 -25.84
N MET A 521 -13.06 -0.57 -25.62
CA MET A 521 -12.43 0.48 -24.82
C MET A 521 -12.39 1.85 -25.52
N LEU A 522 -12.34 1.90 -26.85
CA LEU A 522 -12.34 3.17 -27.59
C LEU A 522 -13.69 3.90 -27.54
N TYR A 523 -14.78 3.22 -27.15
CA TYR A 523 -16.09 3.84 -27.12
C TYR A 523 -16.10 5.08 -26.21
N GLY A 524 -16.41 6.25 -26.78
CA GLY A 524 -16.51 7.51 -26.05
C GLY A 524 -15.18 8.26 -25.84
N LEU A 525 -14.02 7.62 -26.05
CA LEU A 525 -12.70 8.25 -25.84
C LEU A 525 -12.33 9.31 -26.88
N ASN A 526 -13.09 9.44 -27.98
CA ASN A 526 -12.92 10.52 -28.96
C ASN A 526 -13.76 11.77 -28.63
N THR A 527 -14.42 11.81 -27.47
CA THR A 527 -15.24 12.95 -27.05
C THR A 527 -14.48 13.84 -26.07
N SER A 528 -14.75 15.14 -26.09
CA SER A 528 -14.22 16.12 -25.15
C SER A 528 -15.35 16.99 -24.62
N ASP A 529 -15.10 17.74 -23.56
CA ASP A 529 -16.04 18.77 -23.12
C ASP A 529 -16.24 19.85 -24.19
N PRO A 530 -17.41 20.51 -24.24
CA PRO A 530 -17.66 21.64 -25.14
C PRO A 530 -16.70 22.82 -24.94
N SER A 531 -16.05 22.92 -23.79
CA SER A 531 -15.06 23.96 -23.48
C SER A 531 -13.65 23.65 -23.99
N ALA A 532 -13.40 22.46 -24.54
CA ALA A 532 -12.10 22.12 -25.10
C ALA A 532 -11.80 22.96 -26.35
N THR A 533 -10.56 23.42 -26.46
CA THR A 533 -10.09 24.18 -27.62
C THR A 533 -9.95 23.28 -28.86
N ALA A 534 -9.86 23.89 -30.04
CA ALA A 534 -9.62 23.14 -31.28
C ALA A 534 -8.30 22.36 -31.24
N THR A 535 -7.25 22.91 -30.62
CA THR A 535 -5.95 22.25 -30.47
C THR A 535 -6.03 21.04 -29.55
N GLU A 536 -6.75 21.16 -28.43
CA GLU A 536 -7.00 20.04 -27.52
C GLU A 536 -7.79 18.93 -28.22
N THR A 537 -8.88 19.29 -28.90
CA THR A 537 -9.69 18.34 -29.69
C THR A 537 -8.84 17.61 -30.75
N ALA A 538 -7.96 18.34 -31.45
CA ALA A 538 -7.05 17.75 -32.43
C ALA A 538 -6.03 16.79 -31.79
N THR A 539 -5.52 17.13 -30.62
CA THR A 539 -4.56 16.30 -29.85
C THR A 539 -5.23 14.99 -29.39
N LEU A 540 -6.46 15.08 -28.85
CA LEU A 540 -7.24 13.90 -28.48
C LEU A 540 -7.49 12.99 -29.69
N GLN A 541 -7.88 13.59 -30.82
CA GLN A 541 -8.13 12.84 -32.05
C GLN A 541 -6.87 12.16 -32.59
N GLN A 542 -5.71 12.79 -32.44
CA GLN A 542 -4.42 12.19 -32.80
C GLN A 542 -4.13 10.96 -31.93
N ALA A 543 -4.29 11.05 -30.61
CA ALA A 543 -4.11 9.92 -29.69
C ALA A 543 -5.09 8.77 -30.00
N TYR A 544 -6.36 9.10 -30.25
CA TYR A 544 -7.39 8.13 -30.65
C TYR A 544 -7.02 7.39 -31.94
N ASN A 545 -6.53 8.12 -32.96
CA ASN A 545 -6.11 7.53 -34.23
C ASN A 545 -4.83 6.69 -34.10
N ALA A 546 -3.94 7.02 -33.17
CA ALA A 546 -2.75 6.21 -32.88
C ALA A 546 -3.15 4.82 -32.34
N ILE A 547 -4.14 4.76 -31.44
CA ILE A 547 -4.70 3.49 -30.94
C ILE A 547 -5.39 2.71 -32.06
N LYS A 548 -6.21 3.36 -32.90
CA LYS A 548 -6.80 2.72 -34.09
C LYS A 548 -5.74 2.08 -34.97
N THR A 549 -4.66 2.81 -35.26
CA THR A 549 -3.54 2.29 -36.07
C THR A 549 -2.88 1.09 -35.41
N LYS A 550 -2.60 1.17 -34.10
CA LYS A 550 -1.97 0.08 -33.33
C LYS A 550 -2.76 -1.22 -33.40
N TYR A 551 -4.09 -1.15 -33.26
CA TYR A 551 -4.98 -2.31 -33.29
C TYR A 551 -5.56 -2.61 -34.68
N SER A 552 -5.06 -1.95 -35.73
CA SER A 552 -5.52 -2.12 -37.11
C SER A 552 -7.03 -1.93 -37.30
N LEU A 553 -7.60 -0.91 -36.63
CA LEU A 553 -9.02 -0.60 -36.63
C LEU A 553 -9.39 0.48 -37.66
N THR A 554 -10.40 0.18 -38.46
CA THR A 554 -11.07 1.14 -39.36
C THR A 554 -12.33 1.71 -38.73
N ASP A 555 -12.80 2.88 -39.19
CA ASP A 555 -14.07 3.45 -38.72
C ASP A 555 -15.27 2.54 -39.01
N ALA A 556 -15.23 1.80 -40.12
CA ALA A 556 -16.25 0.82 -40.45
C ALA A 556 -16.29 -0.33 -39.42
N GLN A 557 -15.13 -0.85 -39.00
CA GLN A 557 -15.06 -1.88 -37.97
C GLN A 557 -15.57 -1.37 -36.62
N LEU A 558 -15.16 -0.17 -36.19
CA LEU A 558 -15.64 0.44 -34.96
C LEU A 558 -17.16 0.63 -34.99
N ASN A 559 -17.70 1.22 -36.05
CA ASN A 559 -19.15 1.43 -36.18
C ASN A 559 -19.93 0.10 -36.20
N ASN A 560 -19.42 -0.91 -36.90
CA ASN A 560 -20.04 -2.24 -36.91
C ASN A 560 -20.04 -2.87 -35.51
N PHE A 561 -18.91 -2.81 -34.81
CA PHE A 561 -18.79 -3.32 -33.44
C PHE A 561 -19.71 -2.56 -32.47
N TYR A 562 -19.79 -1.23 -32.57
CA TYR A 562 -20.66 -0.43 -31.69
C TYR A 562 -22.14 -0.72 -31.95
N ASN A 563 -22.56 -0.78 -33.21
CA ASN A 563 -23.96 -1.07 -33.55
C ASN A 563 -24.38 -2.47 -33.08
N SER A 564 -23.51 -3.48 -33.24
CA SER A 564 -23.80 -4.85 -32.76
C SER A 564 -23.70 -4.96 -31.24
N SER A 565 -22.80 -4.21 -30.60
CA SER A 565 -22.60 -4.25 -29.15
C SER A 565 -23.63 -3.44 -28.38
N LEU A 566 -24.22 -2.38 -28.93
CA LEU A 566 -25.25 -1.59 -28.24
C LEU A 566 -26.59 -2.32 -28.17
N ASN A 567 -26.86 -3.24 -29.11
CA ASN A 567 -28.06 -4.07 -29.20
C ASN A 567 -27.67 -5.55 -29.37
N SER A 568 -26.96 -6.08 -28.39
CA SER A 568 -26.33 -7.40 -28.48
C SER A 568 -27.27 -8.52 -28.01
N ASN A 569 -27.09 -9.71 -28.60
CA ASN A 569 -27.65 -10.94 -28.06
C ASN A 569 -26.85 -11.45 -26.85
N ASP A 570 -25.57 -11.06 -26.72
CA ASP A 570 -24.72 -11.36 -25.55
C ASP A 570 -24.91 -10.33 -24.42
N LYS A 571 -26.17 -10.08 -24.06
CA LYS A 571 -26.52 -9.15 -22.97
C LYS A 571 -26.40 -9.83 -21.60
N LEU A 572 -26.43 -9.03 -20.53
CA LEU A 572 -26.56 -9.56 -19.18
C LEU A 572 -27.81 -10.45 -19.06
N PRO A 573 -27.71 -11.63 -18.43
CA PRO A 573 -28.88 -12.47 -18.21
C PRO A 573 -29.86 -11.79 -17.24
N GLY A 574 -31.14 -12.14 -17.34
CA GLY A 574 -32.18 -11.57 -16.45
C GLY A 574 -32.13 -12.08 -15.00
N ASN A 575 -31.36 -13.14 -14.72
CA ASN A 575 -31.20 -13.73 -13.40
C ASN A 575 -29.74 -14.17 -13.19
N CYS A 576 -29.19 -13.89 -12.00
CA CYS A 576 -27.82 -14.26 -11.60
C CYS A 576 -27.74 -14.91 -10.22
N ASN A 577 -28.84 -15.51 -9.76
CA ASN A 577 -28.82 -16.36 -8.58
C ASN A 577 -27.88 -17.55 -8.78
#